data_AF-A0A841FCR9-F1
#
_entry.id   AF-A0A841FCR9-F1
#
_cell.length_a   1.000
_cell.length_b   1.000
_cell.length_c   1.000
_cell.angle_alpha   90.00
_cell.angle_beta   90.00
_cell.angle_gamma   90.00
#
_symmetry.space_group_name_H-M   'P 1'
#
loop_
_entity.id
_entity.type
_entity.pdbx_description
1 polymer ?
#
loop_
_entity_poly.entity_id
_entity_poly.type
_entity_poly.pdbx_seq_one_letter_code
_entity_poly.pdbx_strand_id
1 'polypeptide(L)'
;MSNRRTGRRRGNPDTREQILDAARHAFAERGFERATIRQIAQAAEVDPALVHHYFGSKDQLLLATIDAPFDPQEVLPGIVAGGIDGVGERLVRAFIAVWDGPGGKRGAVLLRSAVAQPLLVRLVREFFVSRVVKTALKELGSELDNGPFRATLVASQLLGLAMARYILKLEPLASAEPEAVVAMIGPTVQGYLTSPVPVEARGV
;
A
#
# COMPACT_ATOMS: atom_id res chain seq x y z
N MET A 1 -0.39 -52.85 -5.56
CA MET A 1 0.06 -51.93 -4.50
C MET A 1 -0.20 -50.50 -4.96
N SER A 2 -1.14 -49.85 -4.28
CA SER A 2 -1.38 -48.40 -4.37
C SER A 2 -0.16 -47.66 -3.83
N ASN A 3 0.19 -46.52 -4.45
CA ASN A 3 0.49 -45.24 -3.79
C ASN A 3 1.22 -44.30 -4.77
N ARG A 4 0.50 -43.34 -5.34
CA ARG A 4 1.12 -42.07 -5.80
C ARG A 4 0.52 -40.93 -4.99
N ARG A 5 1.07 -40.75 -3.79
CA ARG A 5 1.12 -39.48 -3.07
C ARG A 5 2.16 -38.58 -3.75
N THR A 6 1.68 -37.59 -4.49
CA THR A 6 2.41 -36.40 -4.93
C THR A 6 1.34 -35.38 -5.26
N GLY A 7 1.19 -34.21 -4.66
CA GLY A 7 1.98 -33.41 -3.74
C GLY A 7 1.33 -32.03 -3.86
N ARG A 8 0.88 -31.45 -2.76
CA ARG A 8 0.07 -30.22 -2.66
C ARG A 8 0.58 -29.13 -3.63
N ARG A 9 -0.16 -28.86 -4.72
CA ARG A 9 0.09 -27.73 -5.63
C ARG A 9 -0.21 -26.44 -4.87
N ARG A 10 0.78 -25.96 -4.10
CA ARG A 10 0.81 -24.57 -3.64
C ARG A 10 0.82 -23.72 -4.92
N GLY A 11 -0.11 -22.78 -5.03
CA GLY A 11 -0.42 -22.05 -6.26
C GLY A 11 0.82 -21.66 -7.08
N ASN A 12 0.84 -22.02 -8.37
CA ASN A 12 1.95 -21.70 -9.26
C ASN A 12 2.03 -20.18 -9.42
N PRO A 13 3.19 -19.52 -9.20
CA PRO A 13 3.37 -18.08 -9.42
C PRO A 13 2.86 -17.64 -10.80
N ASP A 14 3.05 -18.47 -11.82
CA ASP A 14 2.55 -18.24 -13.18
C ASP A 14 1.04 -18.02 -13.24
N THR A 15 0.25 -18.80 -12.50
CA THR A 15 -1.22 -18.68 -12.54
C THR A 15 -1.68 -17.36 -11.94
N ARG A 16 -1.01 -16.90 -10.88
CA ARG A 16 -1.32 -15.61 -10.26
C ARG A 16 -1.01 -14.46 -11.22
N GLU A 17 0.12 -14.54 -11.91
CA GLU A 17 0.56 -13.52 -12.86
C GLU A 17 -0.29 -13.51 -14.15
N GLN A 18 -0.66 -14.67 -14.66
CA GLN A 18 -1.62 -14.81 -15.78
C GLN A 18 -2.96 -14.13 -15.48
N ILE A 19 -3.49 -14.31 -14.26
CA ILE A 19 -4.74 -13.64 -13.84
C ILE A 19 -4.54 -12.12 -13.79
N LEU A 20 -3.39 -11.64 -13.32
CA LEU A 20 -3.10 -10.20 -13.25
C LEU A 20 -2.99 -9.57 -14.64
N ASP A 21 -2.32 -10.23 -15.59
CA ASP A 21 -2.20 -9.72 -16.95
C ASP A 21 -3.55 -9.69 -17.67
N ALA A 22 -4.36 -10.75 -17.54
CA ALA A 22 -5.72 -10.76 -18.07
C ALA A 22 -6.59 -9.68 -17.44
N ALA A 23 -6.45 -9.45 -16.13
CA ALA A 23 -7.19 -8.41 -15.41
C ALA A 23 -6.77 -7.01 -15.87
N ARG A 24 -5.45 -6.73 -16.01
CA ARG A 24 -4.94 -5.45 -16.52
C ARG A 24 -5.54 -5.13 -17.89
N HIS A 25 -5.53 -6.10 -18.81
CA HIS A 25 -6.13 -5.93 -20.14
C HIS A 25 -7.63 -5.69 -20.06
N ALA A 26 -8.37 -6.53 -19.31
CA ALA A 26 -9.82 -6.41 -19.21
C ALA A 26 -10.26 -5.07 -18.60
N PHE A 27 -9.56 -4.58 -17.57
CA PHE A 27 -9.84 -3.28 -16.96
C PHE A 27 -9.47 -2.12 -17.88
N ALA A 28 -8.37 -2.22 -18.63
CA ALA A 28 -7.97 -1.20 -19.59
C ALA A 28 -8.94 -1.08 -20.78
N GLU A 29 -9.39 -2.20 -21.34
CA GLU A 29 -10.27 -2.21 -22.52
C GLU A 29 -11.72 -1.84 -22.21
N ARG A 30 -12.27 -2.38 -21.12
CA ARG A 30 -13.73 -2.33 -20.85
C ARG A 30 -14.09 -1.37 -19.72
N GLY A 31 -13.08 -0.88 -19.01
CA GLY A 31 -13.25 -0.20 -17.73
C GLY A 31 -13.62 -1.16 -16.61
N PHE A 32 -13.44 -0.71 -15.37
CA PHE A 32 -13.71 -1.54 -14.19
C PHE A 32 -15.13 -2.07 -14.17
N GLU A 33 -16.15 -1.21 -14.33
CA GLU A 33 -17.56 -1.59 -14.18
C GLU A 33 -17.96 -2.77 -15.09
N ARG A 34 -17.52 -2.74 -16.36
CA ARG A 34 -17.93 -3.73 -17.36
C ARG A 34 -17.10 -5.01 -17.36
N ALA A 35 -15.87 -4.99 -16.83
CA ALA A 35 -15.04 -6.19 -16.71
C ALA A 35 -15.60 -7.13 -15.64
N THR A 36 -15.73 -8.44 -15.91
CA THR A 36 -16.22 -9.41 -14.91
C THR A 36 -15.15 -10.44 -14.54
N ILE A 37 -15.22 -10.97 -13.31
CA ILE A 37 -14.31 -12.04 -12.86
C ILE A 37 -14.35 -13.25 -13.79
N ARG A 38 -15.53 -13.62 -14.30
CA ARG A 38 -15.67 -14.74 -15.26
C ARG A 38 -14.93 -14.47 -16.57
N GLN A 39 -15.04 -13.25 -17.13
CA GLN A 39 -14.33 -12.89 -18.36
C GLN A 39 -12.82 -12.87 -18.16
N ILE A 40 -12.36 -12.37 -17.01
CA ILE A 40 -10.93 -12.35 -16.67
C ILE A 40 -10.40 -13.78 -16.50
N ALA A 41 -11.13 -14.63 -15.78
CA ALA A 41 -10.78 -16.03 -15.60
C ALA A 41 -10.70 -16.78 -16.93
N GLN A 42 -11.66 -16.52 -17.83
CA GLN A 42 -11.67 -17.08 -19.17
C GLN A 42 -10.46 -16.62 -19.99
N ALA A 43 -10.12 -15.33 -19.95
CA ALA A 43 -8.96 -14.79 -20.65
C ALA A 43 -7.62 -15.28 -20.07
N ALA A 44 -7.58 -15.59 -18.78
CA ALA A 44 -6.43 -16.20 -18.11
C ALA A 44 -6.42 -17.74 -18.21
N GLU A 45 -7.40 -18.36 -18.88
CA GLU A 45 -7.56 -19.82 -18.99
C GLU A 45 -7.62 -20.56 -17.64
N VAL A 46 -8.26 -19.95 -16.64
CA VAL A 46 -8.44 -20.52 -15.29
C VAL A 46 -9.90 -20.62 -14.87
N ASP A 47 -10.15 -21.42 -13.84
CA ASP A 47 -11.45 -21.45 -13.17
C ASP A 47 -11.69 -20.12 -12.40
N PRO A 48 -12.88 -19.48 -12.50
CA PRO A 48 -13.21 -18.29 -11.70
C PRO A 48 -13.00 -18.45 -10.19
N ALA A 49 -13.15 -19.64 -9.64
CA ALA A 49 -12.86 -19.94 -8.24
C ALA A 49 -11.38 -19.74 -7.88
N LEU A 50 -10.45 -19.95 -8.82
CA LEU A 50 -9.03 -19.63 -8.61
C LEU A 50 -8.79 -18.13 -8.49
N VAL A 51 -9.49 -17.31 -9.28
CA VAL A 51 -9.41 -15.85 -9.16
C VAL A 51 -9.88 -15.39 -7.78
N HIS A 52 -11.01 -15.92 -7.31
CA HIS A 52 -11.49 -15.65 -5.94
C HIS A 52 -10.54 -16.19 -4.87
N HIS A 53 -9.90 -17.35 -5.10
CA HIS A 53 -8.92 -17.91 -4.17
C HIS A 53 -7.68 -17.02 -4.02
N TYR A 54 -7.13 -16.50 -5.13
CA TYR A 54 -5.92 -15.66 -5.10
C TYR A 54 -6.19 -14.21 -4.67
N PHE A 55 -7.34 -13.65 -5.06
CA PHE A 55 -7.58 -12.21 -4.95
C PHE A 55 -8.83 -11.86 -4.14
N GLY A 56 -9.69 -12.80 -3.77
CA GLY A 56 -10.90 -12.53 -2.98
C GLY A 56 -12.01 -11.87 -3.79
N SER A 57 -11.85 -10.59 -4.13
CA SER A 57 -12.86 -9.76 -4.83
C SER A 57 -12.32 -9.11 -6.11
N LYS A 58 -13.22 -8.58 -6.96
CA LYS A 58 -12.86 -7.81 -8.16
C LYS A 58 -12.11 -6.52 -7.81
N ASP A 59 -12.47 -5.87 -6.71
CA ASP A 59 -11.79 -4.69 -6.18
C ASP A 59 -10.35 -5.05 -5.74
N GLN A 60 -10.18 -6.18 -5.04
CA GLN A 60 -8.87 -6.68 -4.62
C GLN A 60 -8.02 -7.17 -5.80
N LEU A 61 -8.65 -7.70 -6.85
CA LEU A 61 -7.97 -8.00 -8.11
C LEU A 61 -7.52 -6.71 -8.81
N LEU A 62 -8.38 -5.69 -8.93
CA LEU A 62 -7.98 -4.39 -9.48
C LEU A 62 -6.82 -3.77 -8.70
N LEU A 63 -6.87 -3.83 -7.37
CA LEU A 63 -5.75 -3.43 -6.51
C LEU A 63 -4.46 -4.16 -6.84
N ALA A 64 -4.54 -5.47 -7.10
CA ALA A 64 -3.39 -6.27 -7.43
C ALA A 64 -2.86 -6.02 -8.85
N THR A 65 -3.69 -5.50 -9.77
CA THR A 65 -3.26 -5.05 -11.10
C THR A 65 -2.60 -3.69 -11.11
N ILE A 66 -2.91 -2.85 -10.11
CA ILE A 66 -2.21 -1.59 -9.90
C ILE A 66 -0.84 -1.95 -9.36
N ASP A 67 0.21 -1.66 -10.14
CA ASP A 67 1.58 -1.78 -9.65
C ASP A 67 1.74 -0.82 -8.47
N ALA A 68 1.69 -1.38 -7.26
CA ALA A 68 1.88 -0.62 -6.04
C ALA A 68 3.19 0.17 -6.14
N PRO A 69 3.25 1.39 -5.58
CA PRO A 69 4.47 2.18 -5.62
C PRO A 69 5.66 1.42 -4.99
N PHE A 70 5.39 0.61 -3.97
CA PHE A 70 6.32 -0.24 -3.25
C PHE A 70 5.60 -1.42 -2.58
N ASP A 71 6.35 -2.44 -2.16
CA ASP A 71 5.84 -3.48 -1.26
C ASP A 71 6.15 -3.13 0.21
N PRO A 72 5.13 -2.90 1.06
CA PRO A 72 5.34 -2.62 2.47
C PRO A 72 6.12 -3.72 3.21
N GLN A 73 6.03 -4.99 2.78
CA GLN A 73 6.74 -6.11 3.41
C GLN A 73 8.25 -6.08 3.16
N GLU A 74 8.69 -5.43 2.07
CA GLU A 74 10.12 -5.26 1.77
C GLU A 74 10.69 -4.01 2.46
N VAL A 75 9.88 -2.97 2.59
CA VAL A 75 10.34 -1.65 3.06
C VAL A 75 10.25 -1.51 4.59
N LEU A 76 9.13 -1.92 5.22
CA LEU A 76 8.89 -1.67 6.64
C LEU A 76 9.87 -2.39 7.58
N PRO A 77 10.25 -3.67 7.38
CA PRO A 77 11.16 -4.36 8.28
C PRO A 77 12.51 -3.64 8.45
N GLY A 78 13.07 -3.09 7.36
CA GLY A 78 14.33 -2.34 7.43
C GLY A 78 14.22 -1.02 8.20
N ILE A 79 13.03 -0.41 8.20
CA ILE A 79 12.76 0.84 8.92
C ILE A 79 12.64 0.58 10.43
N VAL A 80 11.97 -0.51 10.81
CA VAL A 80 11.65 -0.81 12.20
C VAL A 80 12.75 -1.57 12.93
N ALA A 81 13.70 -2.18 12.21
CA ALA A 81 14.80 -2.96 12.80
C ALA A 81 15.64 -2.18 13.83
N GLY A 82 15.66 -0.84 13.76
CA GLY A 82 16.32 0.03 14.73
C GLY A 82 15.50 0.34 16.00
N GLY A 83 14.34 -0.29 16.21
CA GLY A 83 13.43 -0.01 17.32
C GLY A 83 12.54 1.21 17.10
N ILE A 84 11.75 1.59 18.12
CA ILE A 84 10.82 2.73 18.03
C ILE A 84 11.54 4.09 18.02
N ASP A 85 12.72 4.18 18.62
CA ASP A 85 13.49 5.43 18.69
C ASP A 85 14.01 5.83 17.30
N GLY A 86 13.72 7.07 16.90
CA GLY A 86 14.09 7.61 15.60
C GLY A 86 13.39 6.97 14.40
N VAL A 87 12.38 6.11 14.61
CA VAL A 87 11.63 5.46 13.53
C VAL A 87 10.90 6.49 12.66
N GLY A 88 10.48 7.62 13.23
CA GLY A 88 9.80 8.69 12.50
C GLY A 88 10.66 9.26 11.38
N GLU A 89 11.93 9.58 11.65
CA GLU A 89 12.87 10.04 10.63
C GLU A 89 13.15 8.97 9.58
N ARG A 90 13.35 7.71 10.01
CA ARG A 90 13.57 6.59 9.08
C ARG A 90 12.38 6.37 8.15
N LEU A 91 11.14 6.49 8.67
CA LEU A 91 9.91 6.41 7.89
C LEU A 91 9.84 7.51 6.83
N VAL A 92 10.06 8.78 7.20
CA VAL A 92 9.99 9.90 6.27
C VAL A 92 11.08 9.79 5.20
N ARG A 93 12.30 9.40 5.59
CA ARG A 93 13.43 9.18 4.70
C ARG A 93 13.15 8.08 3.68
N ALA A 94 12.67 6.92 4.14
CA ALA A 94 12.33 5.81 3.26
C ALA A 94 11.16 6.18 2.32
N PHE A 95 10.18 6.92 2.82
CA PHE A 95 9.09 7.44 2.01
C PHE A 95 9.61 8.34 0.88
N ILE A 96 10.45 9.32 1.19
CA ILE A 96 11.04 10.21 0.17
C ILE A 96 11.84 9.40 -0.85
N ALA A 97 12.67 8.46 -0.41
CA ALA A 97 13.45 7.60 -1.31
C ALA A 97 12.57 6.79 -2.27
N VAL A 98 11.44 6.24 -1.80
CA VAL A 98 10.47 5.54 -2.65
C VAL A 98 9.83 6.48 -3.68
N TRP A 99 9.51 7.71 -3.27
CA TRP A 99 8.84 8.70 -4.12
C TRP A 99 9.76 9.38 -5.13
N ASP A 100 11.04 9.56 -4.80
CA ASP A 100 12.06 10.03 -5.75
C ASP A 100 12.47 8.92 -6.75
N GLY A 101 12.23 7.66 -6.38
CA GLY A 101 12.46 6.49 -7.23
C GLY A 101 11.34 6.17 -8.23
N PRO A 102 11.45 5.05 -8.96
CA PRO A 102 10.43 4.59 -9.92
C PRO A 102 9.04 4.38 -9.29
N GLY A 103 9.00 4.04 -8.00
CA GLY A 103 7.77 3.83 -7.24
C GLY A 103 6.89 5.09 -7.15
N GLY A 104 7.49 6.27 -6.99
CA GLY A 104 6.77 7.54 -6.89
C GLY A 104 5.96 7.89 -8.13
N LYS A 105 6.47 7.58 -9.34
CA LYS A 105 5.72 7.80 -10.59
C LYS A 105 4.42 7.00 -10.60
N ARG A 106 4.48 5.72 -10.20
CA ARG A 106 3.29 4.85 -10.10
C ARG A 106 2.32 5.34 -9.02
N GLY A 107 2.87 5.69 -7.85
CA GLY A 107 2.08 6.27 -6.74
C GLY A 107 1.38 7.57 -7.14
N ALA A 108 2.04 8.43 -7.92
CA ALA A 108 1.46 9.69 -8.39
C ALA A 108 0.30 9.49 -9.36
N VAL A 109 0.39 8.52 -10.27
CA VAL A 109 -0.72 8.16 -11.17
C VAL A 109 -1.91 7.66 -10.35
N LEU A 110 -1.67 6.78 -9.38
CA LEU A 110 -2.72 6.25 -8.52
C LEU A 110 -3.41 7.36 -7.71
N LEU A 111 -2.64 8.23 -7.04
CA LEU A 111 -3.21 9.32 -6.23
C LEU A 111 -4.00 10.33 -7.07
N ARG A 112 -3.48 10.76 -8.23
CA ARG A 112 -4.22 11.68 -9.13
C ARG A 112 -5.54 11.06 -9.59
N SER A 113 -5.51 9.78 -9.93
CA SER A 113 -6.69 9.07 -10.42
C SER A 113 -7.72 8.84 -9.30
N ALA A 114 -7.27 8.64 -8.06
CA ALA A 114 -8.15 8.59 -6.89
C ALA A 114 -8.93 9.89 -6.66
N VAL A 115 -8.32 11.05 -6.87
CA VAL A 115 -9.03 12.34 -6.74
C VAL A 115 -10.17 12.48 -7.75
N ALA A 116 -10.03 11.89 -8.94
CA ALA A 116 -11.01 11.99 -10.02
C ALA A 116 -12.08 10.88 -9.99
N GLN A 117 -11.81 9.74 -9.36
CA GLN A 117 -12.65 8.53 -9.50
C GLN A 117 -12.96 7.88 -8.14
N PRO A 118 -14.24 7.79 -7.73
CA PRO A 118 -14.64 7.23 -6.43
C PRO A 118 -14.15 5.81 -6.17
N LEU A 119 -14.05 4.98 -7.22
CA LEU A 119 -13.50 3.63 -7.14
C LEU A 119 -12.04 3.64 -6.68
N LEU A 120 -11.20 4.47 -7.30
CA LEU A 120 -9.76 4.51 -7.03
C LEU A 120 -9.46 5.08 -5.64
N VAL A 121 -10.35 5.89 -5.06
CA VAL A 121 -10.30 6.25 -3.63
C VAL A 121 -10.39 5.02 -2.74
N ARG A 122 -11.31 4.09 -3.05
CA ARG A 122 -11.45 2.84 -2.26
C ARG A 122 -10.19 2.00 -2.34
N LEU A 123 -9.56 1.95 -3.51
CA LEU A 123 -8.31 1.21 -3.69
C LEU A 123 -7.16 1.83 -2.90
N VAL A 124 -6.98 3.16 -2.97
CA VAL A 124 -5.98 3.84 -2.14
C VAL A 124 -6.24 3.55 -0.65
N ARG A 125 -7.48 3.69 -0.19
CA ARG A 125 -7.86 3.37 1.19
C ARG A 125 -7.49 1.93 1.57
N GLU A 126 -7.87 0.95 0.75
CA GLU A 126 -7.62 -0.46 1.01
C GLU A 126 -6.11 -0.80 1.01
N PHE A 127 -5.33 -0.20 0.10
CA PHE A 127 -3.87 -0.34 0.12
C PHE A 127 -3.27 0.18 1.43
N PHE A 128 -3.67 1.38 1.86
CA PHE A 128 -3.16 1.96 3.10
C PHE A 128 -3.62 1.18 4.34
N VAL A 129 -4.90 0.84 4.47
CA VAL A 129 -5.43 0.15 5.66
C VAL A 129 -4.98 -1.32 5.69
N SER A 130 -5.23 -2.07 4.63
CA SER A 130 -5.05 -3.53 4.64
C SER A 130 -3.61 -3.97 4.41
N ARG A 131 -2.76 -3.13 3.77
CA ARG A 131 -1.34 -3.46 3.58
C ARG A 131 -0.42 -2.61 4.44
N VAL A 132 -0.45 -1.28 4.33
CA VAL A 132 0.52 -0.42 5.03
C VAL A 132 0.29 -0.45 6.54
N VAL A 133 -0.91 -0.10 7.00
CA VAL A 133 -1.27 -0.06 8.43
C VAL A 133 -1.17 -1.46 9.04
N LYS A 134 -1.75 -2.48 8.42
CA LYS A 134 -1.67 -3.86 8.93
C LYS A 134 -0.22 -4.34 9.10
N THR A 135 0.66 -4.04 8.13
CA THR A 135 2.07 -4.40 8.24
C THR A 135 2.75 -3.59 9.33
N ALA A 136 2.53 -2.29 9.41
CA ALA A 136 3.08 -1.46 10.48
C ALA A 136 2.64 -1.93 11.88
N LEU A 137 1.39 -2.33 12.05
CA LEU A 137 0.88 -2.89 13.32
C LEU A 137 1.48 -4.26 13.65
N LYS A 138 1.82 -5.07 12.64
CA LYS A 138 2.54 -6.33 12.85
C LYS A 138 3.96 -6.08 13.35
N GLU A 139 4.63 -5.08 12.80
CA GLU A 139 6.04 -4.79 13.09
C GLU A 139 6.25 -3.93 14.35
N LEU A 140 5.33 -3.01 14.67
CA LEU A 140 5.44 -2.07 15.79
C LEU A 140 4.28 -2.15 16.80
N GLY A 141 3.15 -2.74 16.42
CA GLY A 141 1.87 -2.54 17.12
C GLY A 141 1.78 -3.15 18.52
N SER A 142 2.64 -4.10 18.89
CA SER A 142 2.70 -4.61 20.27
C SER A 142 3.21 -3.56 21.27
N GLU A 143 3.92 -2.55 20.80
CA GLU A 143 4.50 -1.48 21.62
C GLU A 143 3.62 -0.22 21.64
N LEU A 144 2.58 -0.17 20.81
CA LEU A 144 1.78 1.03 20.57
C LEU A 144 0.38 0.92 21.19
N ASP A 145 0.09 1.79 22.14
CA ASP A 145 -1.28 2.05 22.56
C ASP A 145 -2.07 2.73 21.43
N ASN A 146 -3.32 2.33 21.24
CA ASN A 146 -4.14 2.76 20.12
C ASN A 146 -3.42 2.69 18.74
N GLY A 147 -2.72 1.58 18.50
CA GLY A 147 -1.92 1.36 17.29
C GLY A 147 -2.63 1.72 15.98
N PRO A 148 -3.87 1.24 15.72
CA PRO A 148 -4.58 1.56 14.48
C PRO A 148 -4.74 3.06 14.26
N PHE A 149 -5.17 3.82 15.27
CA PHE A 149 -5.32 5.26 15.16
C PHE A 149 -3.99 5.95 14.88
N ARG A 150 -2.93 5.63 15.65
CA ARG A 150 -1.58 6.17 15.44
C ARG A 150 -1.05 5.90 14.03
N ALA A 151 -1.24 4.69 13.52
CA ALA A 151 -0.84 4.31 12.18
C ALA A 151 -1.57 5.14 11.10
N THR A 152 -2.84 5.51 11.33
CA THR A 152 -3.58 6.39 10.41
C THR A 152 -3.11 7.84 10.46
N LEU A 153 -2.63 8.35 11.60
CA LEU A 153 -2.00 9.69 11.70
C LEU A 153 -0.68 9.74 10.94
N VAL A 154 0.14 8.69 11.05
CA VAL A 154 1.36 8.57 10.24
C VAL A 154 1.00 8.52 8.75
N ALA A 155 0.02 7.70 8.37
CA ALA A 155 -0.41 7.58 6.99
C ALA A 155 -0.94 8.91 6.42
N SER A 156 -1.71 9.68 7.19
CA SER A 156 -2.24 10.97 6.76
C SER A 156 -1.12 11.99 6.53
N GLN A 157 -0.13 12.04 7.42
CA GLN A 157 1.05 12.90 7.28
C GLN A 157 1.85 12.58 6.02
N LEU A 158 2.13 11.29 5.77
CA LEU A 158 2.88 10.86 4.59
C LEU A 158 2.10 11.11 3.30
N LEU A 159 0.78 10.87 3.29
CA LEU A 159 -0.08 11.19 2.15
C LEU A 159 -0.12 12.70 1.84
N GLY A 160 -0.21 13.52 2.88
CA GLY A 160 -0.14 14.98 2.75
C GLY A 160 1.19 15.44 2.17
N LEU A 161 2.31 14.87 2.65
CA LEU A 161 3.63 15.12 2.08
C LEU A 161 3.70 14.72 0.61
N ALA A 162 3.17 13.55 0.24
CA ALA A 162 3.09 13.11 -1.16
C ALA A 162 2.36 14.13 -2.03
N MET A 163 1.19 14.55 -1.57
CA MET A 163 0.34 15.49 -2.28
C MET A 163 1.04 16.85 -2.45
N ALA A 164 1.55 17.42 -1.37
CA ALA A 164 2.18 18.74 -1.39
C ALA A 164 3.49 18.77 -2.19
N ARG A 165 4.38 17.80 -1.98
CA ARG A 165 5.72 17.78 -2.59
C ARG A 165 5.73 17.28 -4.03
N TYR A 166 5.03 16.17 -4.34
CA TYR A 166 5.17 15.50 -5.65
C TYR A 166 4.00 15.73 -6.61
N ILE A 167 2.80 16.01 -6.09
CA ILE A 167 1.61 16.18 -6.93
C ILE A 167 1.32 17.65 -7.21
N LEU A 168 1.09 18.44 -6.16
CA LEU A 168 0.82 19.87 -6.25
C LEU A 168 2.09 20.69 -6.48
N LYS A 169 3.25 20.15 -6.08
CA LYS A 169 4.57 20.80 -6.18
C LYS A 169 4.59 22.18 -5.51
N LEU A 170 4.19 22.25 -4.24
CA LEU A 170 4.18 23.49 -3.46
C LEU A 170 5.61 23.92 -3.10
N GLU A 171 6.01 25.14 -3.46
CA GLU A 171 7.35 25.67 -3.12
C GLU A 171 7.36 26.41 -1.76
N PRO A 172 8.48 26.40 -1.02
CA PRO A 172 9.77 25.77 -1.35
C PRO A 172 9.84 24.26 -1.04
N LEU A 173 8.74 23.66 -0.57
CA LEU A 173 8.72 22.25 -0.15
C LEU A 173 9.02 21.28 -1.30
N ALA A 174 8.62 21.59 -2.54
CA ALA A 174 8.82 20.73 -3.70
C ALA A 174 10.31 20.59 -4.05
N SER A 175 11.05 21.70 -3.97
CA SER A 175 12.48 21.75 -4.28
C SER A 175 13.42 21.57 -3.08
N ALA A 176 12.90 21.62 -1.85
CA ALA A 176 13.70 21.48 -0.64
C ALA A 176 14.53 20.18 -0.62
N GLU A 177 15.74 20.25 -0.08
CA GLU A 177 16.61 19.09 0.14
C GLU A 177 15.89 18.02 0.99
N PRO A 178 15.93 16.73 0.59
CA PRO A 178 15.27 15.64 1.30
C PRO A 178 15.55 15.63 2.80
N GLU A 179 16.80 15.83 3.21
CA GLU A 179 17.20 15.82 4.63
C GLU A 179 16.58 16.94 5.45
N ALA A 180 16.39 18.12 4.85
CA ALA A 180 15.71 19.21 5.53
C ALA A 180 14.24 18.86 5.81
N VAL A 181 13.59 18.18 4.85
CA VAL A 181 12.21 17.68 5.02
C VAL A 181 12.15 16.58 6.09
N VAL A 182 13.10 15.64 6.08
CA VAL A 182 13.20 14.59 7.10
C VAL A 182 13.37 15.18 8.49
N ALA A 183 14.29 16.13 8.66
CA ALA A 183 14.55 16.77 9.96
C ALA A 183 13.32 17.52 10.52
N MET A 184 12.50 18.09 9.64
CA MET A 184 11.31 18.86 10.06
C MET A 184 10.06 17.99 10.28
N ILE A 185 9.86 16.95 9.48
CA ILE A 185 8.64 16.11 9.53
C ILE A 185 8.85 14.86 10.40
N GLY A 186 10.08 14.33 10.46
CA GLY A 186 10.44 13.15 11.22
C GLY A 186 10.01 13.22 12.69
N PRO A 187 10.29 14.31 13.43
CA PRO A 187 9.84 14.47 14.80
C PRO A 187 8.31 14.46 14.97
N THR A 188 7.55 14.99 14.01
CA THR A 188 6.08 14.93 14.03
C THR A 188 5.58 13.49 13.87
N VAL A 189 6.15 12.76 12.92
CA VAL A 189 5.82 11.33 12.72
C VAL A 189 6.20 10.51 13.95
N GLN A 190 7.37 10.77 14.54
CA GLN A 190 7.79 10.15 15.80
C GLN A 190 6.78 10.44 16.91
N GLY A 191 6.34 11.70 17.04
CA GLY A 191 5.34 12.10 18.02
C GLY A 191 4.02 11.36 17.88
N TYR A 192 3.54 11.10 16.65
CA TYR A 192 2.33 10.27 16.49
C TYR A 192 2.49 8.85 17.03
N LEU A 193 3.71 8.31 17.03
CA LEU A 193 3.99 6.95 17.50
C LEU A 193 4.24 6.91 19.01
N THR A 194 4.91 7.91 19.58
CA THR A 194 5.42 7.84 20.96
C THR A 194 4.82 8.86 21.93
N SER A 195 4.21 9.94 21.45
CA SER A 195 3.59 10.93 22.35
C SER A 195 2.40 10.32 23.10
N PRO A 196 2.13 10.73 24.35
CA PRO A 196 0.98 10.22 25.10
C PRO A 196 -0.34 10.42 24.35
N VAL A 197 -1.22 9.39 24.32
CA VAL A 197 -2.56 9.54 23.73
C VAL A 197 -3.39 10.50 24.60
N PRO A 198 -3.88 11.63 24.05
CA PRO A 198 -4.78 12.53 24.76
C PRO A 198 -6.02 11.80 25.27
N VAL A 199 -6.62 12.27 26.36
CA VAL A 199 -7.77 11.61 27.00
C VAL A 199 -8.93 11.43 26.01
N GLU A 200 -9.12 12.41 25.12
CA GLU A 200 -10.13 12.46 24.07
C GLU A 200 -9.94 11.38 23.00
N ALA A 201 -8.71 10.87 22.82
CA ALA A 201 -8.36 9.90 21.80
C ALA A 201 -8.27 8.45 22.33
N ARG A 202 -8.59 8.22 23.61
CA ARG A 202 -8.51 6.88 24.25
C ARG A 202 -9.63 5.91 23.84
N GLY A 203 -10.67 6.39 23.18
CA GLY A 203 -11.83 5.60 22.73
C GLY A 203 -11.95 5.44 21.21
N VAL A 204 -10.95 5.89 20.45
CA VAL A 204 -10.90 5.80 18.97
C VAL A 204 -10.26 4.49 18.54
#